data_AF-A0A352AZF8-F1
#
_entry.id   AF-A0A352AZF8-F1
#
_cell.length_a   1.000
_cell.length_b   1.000
_cell.length_c   1.000
_cell.angle_alpha   90.00
_cell.angle_beta   90.00
_cell.angle_gamma   90.00
#
_symmetry.space_group_name_H-M   'P 1'
#
loop_
_entity.id
_entity.type
_entity.pdbx_description
1 polymer ?
#
loop_
_entity_poly.entity_id
_entity_poly.type
_entity_poly.pdbx_seq_one_letter_code
_entity_poly.pdbx_strand_id
1 'polypeptide(L)'
;MNQKTAVVVGGGIAGLATAALLAKAGMKVDLFEARAGIGGRADVWEQDGFRFDMGPSWYLMPDAFEQFFKLMGTSADKELNLQRLNPAYHTRNEGLGDAILMPDNVEGVKEMFESIETGASKGLERYLKSAEDAYELSIKHFLYTNFQDARSFVHPEVLKKLGRFLKLLVKPLYSFSGEYVKDERLKKMLNFPAVFLGASPYDTPSMYHLMTHVDMNQGVFYPQGGLHTVIEAIAKLAKEHGVQIHTSSPVTKILHENDKAVGVEVAGINHIADVVVASADLHHVETKLLDRKHQTYPSSWWDKKVPGPSAMLLYLGVKGKIDQLDHHTLLYTKDWSKNFKEVFKKADGKSAIPSSASLYICNPSKTDSSVAPEGYENLFVLVPIVADTVIGSGGINGAGDADFEKEADRATDPIAPCF
;
A
#
# COMPACT_ATOMS: atom_id res chain seq x y z
N MET A 1 39.91 3.63 -11.95
CA MET A 1 39.17 2.74 -11.03
C MET A 1 38.11 2.03 -11.86
N ASN A 2 38.01 0.71 -11.79
CA ASN A 2 36.93 -0.01 -12.48
C ASN A 2 35.58 0.48 -11.94
N GLN A 3 34.62 0.70 -12.84
CA GLN A 3 33.25 1.04 -12.47
C GLN A 3 32.68 -0.13 -11.65
N LYS A 4 32.13 0.16 -10.46
CA LYS A 4 31.49 -0.88 -9.65
C LYS A 4 30.20 -1.37 -10.30
N THR A 5 29.89 -2.64 -10.12
CA THR A 5 28.68 -3.27 -10.67
C THR A 5 27.69 -3.61 -9.56
N ALA A 6 26.39 -3.54 -9.87
CA ALA A 6 25.32 -4.01 -9.00
C ALA A 6 24.31 -4.85 -9.77
N VAL A 7 23.78 -5.86 -9.09
CA VAL A 7 22.58 -6.57 -9.52
C VAL A 7 21.44 -6.26 -8.56
N VAL A 8 20.28 -5.92 -9.11
CA VAL A 8 19.03 -5.75 -8.36
C VAL A 8 18.06 -6.87 -8.75
N VAL A 9 17.51 -7.57 -7.75
CA VAL A 9 16.53 -8.65 -7.96
C VAL A 9 15.14 -8.14 -7.62
N GLY A 10 14.23 -8.18 -8.60
CA GLY A 10 12.86 -7.67 -8.51
C GLY A 10 12.70 -6.28 -9.14
N GLY A 11 11.73 -6.16 -10.04
CA GLY A 11 11.33 -4.94 -10.76
C GLY A 11 10.13 -4.23 -10.16
N GLY A 12 9.87 -4.41 -8.86
CA GLY A 12 8.92 -3.59 -8.12
C GLY A 12 9.46 -2.17 -7.86
N ILE A 13 8.62 -1.28 -7.31
CA ILE A 13 8.98 0.12 -7.05
C ILE A 13 10.31 0.28 -6.28
N ALA A 14 10.53 -0.53 -5.25
CA ALA A 14 11.76 -0.47 -4.44
C ALA A 14 13.01 -0.89 -5.24
N GLY A 15 12.90 -1.94 -6.06
CA GLY A 15 13.98 -2.42 -6.91
C GLY A 15 14.33 -1.40 -8.00
N LEU A 16 13.33 -0.86 -8.69
CA LEU A 16 13.50 0.16 -9.72
C LEU A 16 14.13 1.44 -9.15
N ALA A 17 13.61 1.95 -8.04
CA ALA A 17 14.16 3.14 -7.38
C ALA A 17 15.61 2.91 -6.92
N THR A 18 15.90 1.74 -6.34
CA THR A 18 17.26 1.38 -5.93
C THR A 18 18.21 1.30 -7.12
N ALA A 19 17.80 0.63 -8.20
CA ALA A 19 18.61 0.52 -9.41
C ALA A 19 18.91 1.89 -10.02
N ALA A 20 17.91 2.77 -10.09
CA ALA A 20 18.05 4.13 -10.59
C ALA A 20 19.07 4.93 -9.76
N LEU A 21 18.98 4.87 -8.42
CA LEU A 21 19.88 5.59 -7.52
C LEU A 21 21.32 5.03 -7.55
N LEU A 22 21.49 3.71 -7.62
CA LEU A 22 22.82 3.09 -7.76
C LEU A 22 23.47 3.47 -9.10
N ALA A 23 22.70 3.46 -10.19
CA ALA A 23 23.19 3.87 -11.51
C ALA A 23 23.56 5.37 -11.52
N LYS A 24 22.72 6.22 -10.93
CA LYS A 24 23.01 7.65 -10.75
C LYS A 24 24.27 7.90 -9.90
N ALA A 25 24.55 7.03 -8.93
CA ALA A 25 25.78 7.07 -8.15
C ALA A 25 27.03 6.58 -8.92
N GLY A 26 26.88 6.20 -10.21
CA GLY A 26 27.96 5.83 -11.11
C GLY A 26 28.20 4.32 -11.24
N MET A 27 27.34 3.47 -10.67
CA MET A 27 27.46 2.02 -10.82
C MET A 27 26.88 1.53 -12.15
N LYS A 28 27.42 0.43 -12.69
CA LYS A 28 26.75 -0.32 -13.78
C LYS A 28 25.74 -1.26 -13.15
N VAL A 29 24.47 -1.15 -13.54
CA VAL A 29 23.37 -1.86 -12.86
C VAL A 29 22.58 -2.71 -13.83
N ASP A 30 22.42 -3.98 -13.47
CA ASP A 30 21.48 -4.92 -14.09
C ASP A 30 20.33 -5.20 -13.10
N LEU A 31 19.08 -5.03 -13.52
CA LEU A 31 17.90 -5.39 -12.76
C LEU A 31 17.22 -6.60 -13.42
N PHE A 32 16.91 -7.63 -12.63
CA PHE A 32 16.21 -8.83 -13.10
C PHE A 32 14.83 -8.92 -12.48
N GLU A 33 13.80 -8.93 -13.33
CA GLU A 33 12.40 -9.15 -12.97
C GLU A 33 11.94 -10.52 -13.50
N ALA A 34 11.32 -11.31 -12.62
CA ALA A 34 10.89 -12.67 -12.95
C ALA A 34 9.71 -12.70 -13.92
N ARG A 35 8.80 -11.72 -13.83
CA ARG A 35 7.61 -11.60 -14.68
C ARG A 35 7.92 -10.86 -15.98
N ALA A 36 6.99 -10.92 -16.93
CA ALA A 36 7.11 -10.24 -18.21
C ALA A 36 7.08 -8.71 -18.09
N GLY A 37 6.40 -8.18 -17.06
CA GLY A 37 6.28 -6.76 -16.76
C GLY A 37 6.93 -6.39 -15.43
N ILE A 38 7.24 -5.10 -15.29
CA ILE A 38 7.72 -4.47 -14.05
C ILE A 38 6.56 -3.98 -13.17
N GLY A 39 6.85 -3.48 -11.97
CA GLY A 39 5.87 -2.88 -11.05
C GLY A 39 5.58 -3.72 -9.81
N GLY A 40 5.83 -5.04 -9.87
CA GLY A 40 5.66 -5.94 -8.74
C GLY A 40 4.20 -5.98 -8.28
N ARG A 41 3.88 -5.38 -7.13
CA ARG A 41 2.49 -5.24 -6.63
C ARG A 41 1.74 -4.09 -7.30
N ALA A 42 2.43 -3.10 -7.86
CA ALA A 42 1.85 -2.02 -8.65
C ALA A 42 1.78 -2.42 -10.13
N ASP A 43 1.24 -3.61 -10.39
CA ASP A 43 1.05 -4.17 -11.72
C ASP A 43 -0.25 -3.66 -12.34
N VAL A 44 -0.39 -3.84 -13.64
CA VAL A 44 -1.58 -3.44 -14.39
C VAL A 44 -2.12 -4.61 -15.19
N TRP A 45 -3.44 -4.75 -15.23
CA TRP A 45 -4.13 -5.69 -16.11
C TRP A 45 -5.04 -4.94 -17.07
N GLU A 46 -4.90 -5.24 -18.35
CA GLU A 46 -5.73 -4.68 -19.42
C GLU A 46 -6.47 -5.79 -20.16
N GLN A 47 -7.76 -5.60 -20.37
CA GLN A 47 -8.62 -6.59 -21.01
C GLN A 47 -9.85 -5.87 -21.60
N ASP A 48 -10.18 -6.14 -22.86
CA ASP A 48 -11.40 -5.63 -23.53
C ASP A 48 -11.61 -4.10 -23.42
N GLY A 49 -10.50 -3.34 -23.40
CA GLY A 49 -10.51 -1.87 -23.29
C GLY A 49 -10.60 -1.34 -21.85
N PHE A 50 -10.67 -2.20 -20.84
CA PHE A 50 -10.54 -1.85 -19.43
C PHE A 50 -9.08 -1.91 -19.00
N ARG A 51 -8.71 -1.01 -18.09
CA ARG A 51 -7.40 -0.99 -17.41
C ARG A 51 -7.61 -1.02 -15.91
N PHE A 52 -6.94 -1.94 -15.22
CA PHE A 52 -7.04 -2.14 -13.77
C PHE A 52 -5.67 -2.10 -13.10
N ASP A 53 -5.48 -1.22 -12.13
CA ASP A 53 -4.35 -1.31 -11.20
C ASP A 53 -4.55 -2.51 -10.28
N MET A 54 -3.58 -3.43 -10.23
CA MET A 54 -3.72 -4.72 -9.55
C MET A 54 -3.37 -4.71 -8.05
N GLY A 55 -3.06 -3.54 -7.49
CA GLY A 55 -2.60 -3.44 -6.11
C GLY A 55 -2.89 -2.07 -5.50
N PRO A 56 -1.91 -1.15 -5.46
CA PRO A 56 -2.12 0.18 -4.90
C PRO A 56 -3.03 1.00 -5.81
N SER A 57 -3.97 1.71 -5.19
CA SER A 57 -4.90 2.62 -5.85
C SER A 57 -4.87 4.03 -5.23
N TRP A 58 -4.07 4.25 -4.18
CA TRP A 58 -3.95 5.53 -3.46
C TRP A 58 -2.56 6.11 -3.64
N TYR A 59 -2.47 7.35 -4.13
CA TYR A 59 -1.24 8.13 -4.08
C TYR A 59 -1.25 9.01 -2.83
N LEU A 60 -0.48 8.59 -1.82
CA LEU A 60 -0.33 9.22 -0.52
C LEU A 60 1.15 9.50 -0.25
N MET A 61 1.45 10.38 0.71
CA MET A 61 2.83 10.81 1.02
C MET A 61 3.57 11.36 -0.23
N PRO A 62 3.05 12.42 -0.88
CA PRO A 62 3.67 13.01 -2.07
C PRO A 62 5.13 13.42 -1.85
N ASP A 63 5.51 13.75 -0.61
CA ASP A 63 6.88 14.09 -0.20
C ASP A 63 7.89 12.94 -0.39
N ALA A 64 7.47 11.69 -0.18
CA ALA A 64 8.33 10.53 -0.40
C ALA A 64 8.66 10.33 -1.89
N PHE A 65 7.67 10.48 -2.76
CA PHE A 65 7.85 10.42 -4.20
C PHE A 65 8.66 11.61 -4.71
N GLU A 66 8.34 12.83 -4.25
CA GLU A 66 9.06 14.06 -4.61
C GLU A 66 10.54 13.95 -4.20
N GLN A 67 10.84 13.38 -3.04
CA GLN A 67 12.23 13.15 -2.61
C GLN A 67 12.99 12.23 -3.58
N PHE A 68 12.37 11.15 -4.07
CA PHE A 68 12.98 10.29 -5.09
C PHE A 68 13.22 11.06 -6.39
N PHE A 69 12.21 11.75 -6.93
CA PHE A 69 12.35 12.51 -8.17
C PHE A 69 13.40 13.60 -8.07
N LYS A 70 13.47 14.31 -6.93
CA LYS A 70 14.52 15.28 -6.62
C LYS A 70 15.90 14.66 -6.60
N LEU A 71 16.06 13.49 -5.97
CA LEU A 71 17.31 12.73 -6.01
C LEU A 71 17.69 12.33 -7.44
N MET A 72 16.71 12.10 -8.31
CA MET A 72 16.91 11.85 -9.75
C MET A 72 17.08 13.12 -10.58
N GLY A 73 16.91 14.31 -10.01
CA GLY A 73 17.15 15.61 -10.67
C GLY A 73 15.92 16.17 -11.40
N THR A 74 14.73 15.67 -11.07
CA THR A 74 13.42 16.09 -11.61
C THR A 74 12.44 16.34 -10.45
N SER A 75 11.13 16.42 -10.71
CA SER A 75 10.06 16.55 -9.71
C SER A 75 8.87 15.66 -10.08
N ALA A 76 8.01 15.33 -9.12
CA ALA A 76 6.81 14.55 -9.35
C ALA A 76 5.93 15.20 -10.43
N ASP A 77 5.70 16.52 -10.34
CA ASP A 77 4.88 17.28 -11.29
C ASP A 77 5.39 17.27 -12.74
N LYS A 78 6.69 16.98 -12.96
CA LYS A 78 7.27 16.87 -14.29
C LYS A 78 7.11 15.48 -14.89
N GLU A 79 7.12 14.46 -14.04
CA GLU A 79 7.07 13.07 -14.48
C GLU A 79 5.66 12.47 -14.40
N LEU A 80 4.77 13.04 -13.58
CA LEU A 80 3.44 12.53 -13.28
C LEU A 80 2.36 13.60 -13.49
N ASN A 81 1.20 13.18 -13.99
CA ASN A 81 0.00 13.99 -14.04
C ASN A 81 -0.90 13.65 -12.84
N LEU A 82 -0.70 14.34 -11.72
CA LEU A 82 -1.41 14.08 -10.47
C LEU A 82 -2.67 14.93 -10.35
N GLN A 83 -3.81 14.27 -10.17
CA GLN A 83 -5.06 14.91 -9.80
C GLN A 83 -5.33 14.72 -8.32
N ARG A 84 -5.53 15.82 -7.60
CA ARG A 84 -6.06 15.77 -6.24
C ARG A 84 -7.53 15.40 -6.27
N LEU A 85 -7.93 14.41 -5.48
CA LEU A 85 -9.29 13.89 -5.47
C LEU A 85 -10.21 14.76 -4.58
N ASN A 86 -11.40 15.08 -5.08
CA ASN A 86 -12.45 15.75 -4.33
C ASN A 86 -13.83 15.17 -4.74
N PRO A 87 -14.54 14.46 -3.84
CA PRO A 87 -14.11 14.11 -2.48
C PRO A 87 -12.84 13.26 -2.49
N ALA A 88 -12.03 13.37 -1.43
CA ALA A 88 -10.83 12.54 -1.26
C ALA A 88 -11.20 11.06 -1.18
N TYR A 89 -12.31 10.77 -0.50
CA TYR A 89 -12.99 9.48 -0.48
C TYR A 89 -14.40 9.64 0.08
N HIS A 90 -15.20 8.60 -0.08
CA HIS A 90 -16.56 8.50 0.43
C HIS A 90 -16.64 7.31 1.40
N THR A 91 -17.38 7.46 2.50
CA THR A 91 -17.68 6.36 3.43
C THR A 91 -19.18 6.13 3.61
N ARG A 92 -19.57 4.86 3.76
CA ARG A 92 -20.94 4.44 4.07
C ARG A 92 -20.92 3.45 5.22
N ASN A 93 -21.88 3.57 6.13
CA ASN A 93 -22.00 2.70 7.28
C ASN A 93 -23.24 1.81 7.14
N GLU A 94 -23.03 0.50 7.27
CA GLU A 94 -24.09 -0.49 7.20
C GLU A 94 -25.27 -0.14 8.13
N GLY A 95 -26.47 -0.09 7.54
CA GLY A 95 -27.72 0.16 8.25
C GLY A 95 -28.02 1.62 8.60
N LEU A 96 -27.13 2.58 8.27
CA LEU A 96 -27.38 4.01 8.51
C LEU A 96 -27.85 4.77 7.27
N GLY A 97 -27.62 4.22 6.07
CA GLY A 97 -27.98 4.87 4.80
C GLY A 97 -27.22 6.18 4.54
N ASP A 98 -26.14 6.42 5.29
CA ASP A 98 -25.33 7.61 5.17
C ASP A 98 -24.38 7.55 3.97
N ALA A 99 -24.00 8.73 3.51
CA ALA A 99 -22.95 8.96 2.52
C ALA A 99 -22.11 10.13 3.03
N ILE A 100 -20.98 9.83 3.66
CA ILE A 100 -20.09 10.84 4.23
C ILE A 100 -18.95 11.06 3.24
N LEU A 101 -18.96 12.22 2.60
CA LEU A 101 -17.94 12.64 1.64
C LEU A 101 -16.80 13.32 2.38
N MET A 102 -15.59 12.79 2.27
CA MET A 102 -14.39 13.43 2.82
C MET A 102 -13.95 14.58 1.91
N PRO A 103 -14.01 15.84 2.38
CA PRO A 103 -13.51 16.97 1.61
C PRO A 103 -12.01 16.88 1.40
N ASP A 104 -11.51 17.54 0.37
CA ASP A 104 -10.09 17.53 0.05
C ASP A 104 -9.26 18.47 0.95
N ASN A 105 -9.88 19.43 1.64
CA ASN A 105 -9.18 20.42 2.46
C ASN A 105 -9.61 20.40 3.93
N VAL A 106 -8.69 20.76 4.82
CA VAL A 106 -8.84 20.65 6.28
C VAL A 106 -10.06 21.43 6.79
N GLU A 107 -10.31 22.61 6.24
CA GLU A 107 -11.47 23.44 6.61
C GLU A 107 -12.78 22.72 6.32
N GLY A 108 -12.92 22.14 5.11
CA GLY A 108 -14.06 21.31 4.76
C GLY A 108 -14.20 20.09 5.67
N VAL A 109 -13.09 19.39 5.97
CA VAL A 109 -13.13 18.24 6.91
C VAL A 109 -13.63 18.67 8.28
N LYS A 110 -13.20 19.83 8.78
CA LYS A 110 -13.66 20.38 10.07
C LYS A 110 -15.16 20.68 10.07
N GLU A 111 -15.68 21.28 9.00
CA GLU A 111 -17.11 21.55 8.84
C GLU A 111 -17.92 20.26 8.79
N MET A 112 -17.44 19.26 8.03
CA MET A 112 -18.04 17.93 7.97
C MET A 112 -18.10 17.27 9.36
N PHE A 113 -17.00 17.28 10.12
CA PHE A 113 -16.97 16.73 11.47
C PHE A 113 -17.96 17.43 12.41
N GLU A 114 -18.02 18.77 12.38
CA GLU A 114 -18.95 19.55 13.20
C GLU A 114 -20.42 19.27 12.86
N SER A 115 -20.72 19.03 11.58
CA SER A 115 -22.08 18.69 11.13
C SER A 115 -22.56 17.33 11.65
N ILE A 116 -21.63 16.43 11.99
CA ILE A 116 -21.92 15.09 12.50
C ILE A 116 -21.97 15.07 14.03
N GLU A 117 -21.02 15.73 14.70
CA GLU A 117 -20.94 15.80 16.15
C GLU A 117 -20.54 17.21 16.59
N THR A 118 -21.38 17.87 17.41
CA THR A 118 -21.07 19.19 17.97
C THR A 118 -19.74 19.17 18.74
N GLY A 119 -18.82 20.07 18.37
CA GLY A 119 -17.50 20.18 18.96
C GLY A 119 -16.44 19.26 18.35
N ALA A 120 -16.80 18.37 17.43
CA ALA A 120 -15.86 17.47 16.77
C ALA A 120 -14.85 18.21 15.90
N SER A 121 -15.17 19.41 15.37
CA SER A 121 -14.20 20.24 14.65
C SER A 121 -12.98 20.60 15.51
N LYS A 122 -13.23 21.00 16.76
CA LYS A 122 -12.15 21.32 17.73
C LYS A 122 -11.39 20.06 18.15
N GLY A 123 -12.08 18.93 18.24
CA GLY A 123 -11.48 17.62 18.49
C GLY A 123 -10.50 17.26 17.37
N LEU A 124 -10.98 17.29 16.13
CA LEU A 124 -10.20 17.01 14.92
C LEU A 124 -8.98 17.92 14.82
N GLU A 125 -9.11 19.23 15.07
CA GLU A 125 -7.98 20.17 15.00
C GLU A 125 -6.84 19.75 15.96
N ARG A 126 -7.16 19.34 17.18
CA ARG A 126 -6.16 18.84 18.14
C ARG A 126 -5.58 17.50 17.69
N TYR A 127 -6.38 16.65 17.05
CA TYR A 127 -5.95 15.35 16.54
C TYR A 127 -4.99 15.50 15.37
N LEU A 128 -5.32 16.32 14.37
CA LEU A 128 -4.50 16.58 13.19
C LEU A 128 -3.18 17.25 13.54
N LYS A 129 -3.19 18.23 14.46
CA LYS A 129 -1.96 18.81 14.99
C LYS A 129 -1.08 17.75 15.67
N SER A 130 -1.70 16.77 16.32
CA SER A 130 -0.96 15.66 16.92
C SER A 130 -0.38 14.70 15.90
N ALA A 131 -1.14 14.41 14.84
CA ALA A 131 -0.71 13.56 13.74
C ALA A 131 0.48 14.17 12.99
N GLU A 132 0.40 15.46 12.67
CA GLU A 132 1.46 16.24 12.01
C GLU A 132 2.75 16.25 12.85
N ASP A 133 2.64 16.59 14.14
CA ASP A 133 3.76 16.55 15.10
C ASP A 133 4.49 15.18 15.12
N ALA A 134 3.72 14.09 15.03
CA ALA A 134 4.24 12.73 15.04
C ALA A 134 4.84 12.36 13.68
N TYR A 135 4.22 12.78 12.58
CA TYR A 135 4.70 12.61 11.21
C TYR A 135 6.05 13.27 11.02
N GLU A 136 6.16 14.58 11.28
CA GLU A 136 7.39 15.35 11.08
C GLU A 136 8.58 14.77 11.84
N LEU A 137 8.37 14.37 13.11
CA LEU A 137 9.44 13.77 13.89
C LEU A 137 9.83 12.39 13.36
N SER A 138 8.86 11.60 12.89
CA SER A 138 9.10 10.29 12.27
C SER A 138 9.92 10.43 11.00
N ILE A 139 9.55 11.34 10.09
CA ILE A 139 10.30 11.62 8.86
C ILE A 139 11.72 12.09 9.19
N LYS A 140 11.86 13.06 10.09
CA LYS A 140 13.14 13.73 10.37
C LYS A 140 14.16 12.83 11.06
N HIS A 141 13.73 11.97 11.98
CA HIS A 141 14.64 11.24 12.86
C HIS A 141 14.64 9.72 12.71
N PHE A 142 13.59 9.13 12.12
CA PHE A 142 13.40 7.69 12.15
C PHE A 142 13.26 7.06 10.77
N LEU A 143 12.47 7.63 9.85
CA LEU A 143 12.13 7.01 8.57
C LEU A 143 13.35 6.71 7.70
N TYR A 144 14.30 7.64 7.63
CA TYR A 144 15.52 7.51 6.80
C TYR A 144 16.72 6.95 7.58
N THR A 145 16.47 6.19 8.64
CA THR A 145 17.52 5.54 9.43
C THR A 145 17.47 4.02 9.25
N ASN A 146 18.60 3.35 9.50
CA ASN A 146 18.69 1.89 9.45
C ASN A 146 18.61 1.25 10.85
N PHE A 147 18.31 2.05 11.88
CA PHE A 147 18.23 1.65 13.31
C PHE A 147 19.46 0.90 13.85
N GLN A 148 20.63 1.02 13.21
CA GLN A 148 21.86 0.35 13.66
C GLN A 148 22.46 0.98 14.92
N ASP A 149 22.11 2.23 15.21
CA ASP A 149 22.56 2.93 16.42
C ASP A 149 21.44 3.76 17.05
N ALA A 150 21.65 4.10 18.34
CA ALA A 150 20.65 4.77 19.15
C ALA A 150 20.64 6.30 19.01
N ARG A 151 21.40 6.89 18.07
CA ARG A 151 21.60 8.36 18.01
C ARG A 151 20.29 9.10 17.79
N SER A 152 19.41 8.58 16.94
CA SER A 152 18.09 9.17 16.71
C SER A 152 17.23 9.23 17.96
N PHE A 153 17.34 8.24 18.86
CA PHE A 153 16.53 8.18 20.08
C PHE A 153 16.99 9.18 21.15
N VAL A 154 18.26 9.60 21.12
CA VAL A 154 18.83 10.57 22.08
C VAL A 154 18.78 12.01 21.58
N HIS A 155 18.19 12.27 20.42
CA HIS A 155 18.09 13.62 19.88
C HIS A 155 17.24 14.52 20.81
N PRO A 156 17.65 15.78 21.09
CA PRO A 156 16.94 16.65 22.04
C PRO A 156 15.45 16.86 21.71
N GLU A 157 15.09 16.93 20.43
CA GLU A 157 13.68 17.03 20.00
C GLU A 157 12.86 15.79 20.34
N VAL A 158 13.46 14.59 20.22
CA VAL A 158 12.83 13.32 20.57
C VAL A 158 12.68 13.21 22.08
N LEU A 159 13.74 13.49 22.84
CA LEU A 159 13.73 13.44 24.30
C LEU A 159 12.69 14.39 24.92
N LYS A 160 12.55 15.60 24.37
CA LYS A 160 11.51 16.57 24.78
C LYS A 160 10.09 16.04 24.65
N LYS A 161 9.84 15.15 23.68
CA LYS A 161 8.52 14.57 23.40
C LYS A 161 8.38 13.12 23.91
N LEU A 162 9.39 12.56 24.58
CA LEU A 162 9.47 11.13 24.92
C LEU A 162 8.23 10.61 25.65
N GLY A 163 7.75 11.32 26.67
CA GLY A 163 6.56 10.90 27.42
C GLY A 163 5.30 10.78 26.55
N ARG A 164 5.14 11.70 25.59
CA ARG A 164 4.05 11.65 24.60
C ARG A 164 4.23 10.47 23.65
N PHE A 165 5.45 10.23 23.15
CA PHE A 165 5.74 9.10 22.28
C PHE A 165 5.49 7.76 22.96
N LEU A 166 5.94 7.58 24.20
CA LEU A 166 5.68 6.38 24.97
C LEU A 166 4.18 6.14 25.15
N LYS A 167 3.40 7.20 25.44
CA LYS A 167 1.94 7.11 25.49
C LYS A 167 1.35 6.67 24.14
N LEU A 168 1.86 7.20 23.02
CA LEU A 168 1.40 6.85 21.68
C LEU A 168 1.72 5.39 21.30
N LEU A 169 2.83 4.85 21.79
CA LEU A 169 3.27 3.48 21.52
C LEU A 169 2.46 2.42 22.27
N VAL A 170 1.95 2.72 23.47
CA VAL A 170 1.25 1.74 24.31
C VAL A 170 -0.27 1.81 24.20
N LYS A 171 -0.81 2.94 23.74
CA LYS A 171 -2.25 3.15 23.67
C LYS A 171 -2.79 2.67 22.30
N PRO A 172 -3.88 1.88 22.25
CA PRO A 172 -4.54 1.54 21.00
C PRO A 172 -5.09 2.75 20.25
N LEU A 173 -5.02 2.71 18.92
CA LEU A 173 -5.48 3.79 18.04
C LEU A 173 -6.98 4.11 18.25
N TYR A 174 -7.83 3.09 18.34
CA TYR A 174 -9.28 3.29 18.53
C TYR A 174 -9.61 3.98 19.85
N SER A 175 -8.90 3.62 20.93
CA SER A 175 -9.04 4.30 22.22
C SER A 175 -8.48 5.72 22.19
N PHE A 176 -7.49 5.99 21.34
CA PHE A 176 -6.91 7.31 21.16
C PHE A 176 -7.84 8.26 20.41
N SER A 177 -8.39 7.85 19.26
CA SER A 177 -9.36 8.67 18.52
C SER A 177 -10.62 8.99 19.35
N GLY A 178 -11.05 8.07 20.22
CA GLY A 178 -12.19 8.26 21.13
C GLY A 178 -12.00 9.37 22.19
N GLU A 179 -10.79 9.89 22.38
CA GLU A 179 -10.54 11.11 23.19
C GLU A 179 -10.91 12.40 22.45
N TYR A 180 -11.06 12.35 21.12
CA TYR A 180 -11.26 13.51 20.26
C TYR A 180 -12.67 13.60 19.68
N VAL A 181 -13.29 12.45 19.37
CA VAL A 181 -14.66 12.34 18.84
C VAL A 181 -15.40 11.16 19.48
N LYS A 182 -16.73 11.24 19.58
CA LYS A 182 -17.62 10.22 20.17
C LYS A 182 -18.46 9.48 19.15
N ASP A 183 -18.82 10.10 18.02
CA ASP A 183 -19.55 9.44 16.93
C ASP A 183 -18.72 8.30 16.34
N GLU A 184 -19.32 7.12 16.19
CA GLU A 184 -18.64 5.91 15.71
C GLU A 184 -18.17 6.02 14.25
N ARG A 185 -18.88 6.79 13.42
CA ARG A 185 -18.54 6.99 12.01
C ARG A 185 -17.28 7.83 11.90
N LEU A 186 -17.21 8.92 12.67
CA LEU A 186 -16.01 9.76 12.77
C LEU A 186 -14.82 8.97 13.33
N LYS A 187 -15.04 8.11 14.34
CA LYS A 187 -13.98 7.22 14.83
C LYS A 187 -13.48 6.27 13.74
N LYS A 188 -14.38 5.62 13.00
CA LYS A 188 -13.98 4.74 11.88
C LYS A 188 -13.11 5.48 10.87
N MET A 189 -13.48 6.71 10.49
CA MET A 189 -12.67 7.55 9.59
C MET A 189 -11.28 7.83 10.16
N LEU A 190 -11.16 8.23 11.44
CA LEU A 190 -9.86 8.48 12.08
C LEU A 190 -8.99 7.21 12.28
N ASN A 191 -9.60 6.03 12.25
CA ASN A 191 -8.92 4.74 12.45
C ASN A 191 -8.65 3.97 11.16
N PHE A 192 -9.29 4.38 10.05
CA PHE A 192 -9.12 3.74 8.76
C PHE A 192 -7.65 3.62 8.30
N PRO A 193 -6.75 4.56 8.61
CA PRO A 193 -5.34 4.40 8.31
C PRO A 193 -4.67 3.12 8.87
N ALA A 194 -5.17 2.55 9.97
CA ALA A 194 -4.68 1.26 10.45
C ALA A 194 -5.00 0.10 9.49
N VAL A 195 -6.10 0.19 8.75
CA VAL A 195 -6.52 -0.82 7.76
C VAL A 195 -5.55 -0.83 6.58
N PHE A 196 -5.10 0.33 6.10
CA PHE A 196 -4.07 0.42 5.05
C PHE A 196 -2.76 -0.27 5.44
N LEU A 197 -2.44 -0.28 6.73
CA LEU A 197 -1.25 -0.95 7.25
C LEU A 197 -1.43 -2.45 7.42
N GLY A 198 -2.61 -2.99 7.05
CA GLY A 198 -2.97 -4.37 7.35
C GLY A 198 -2.92 -4.62 8.85
N ALA A 199 -3.57 -3.76 9.64
CA ALA A 199 -3.64 -3.91 11.08
C ALA A 199 -5.02 -3.55 11.66
N SER A 200 -5.29 -4.08 12.86
CA SER A 200 -6.50 -3.79 13.64
C SER A 200 -6.29 -2.51 14.48
N PRO A 201 -7.17 -1.50 14.40
CA PRO A 201 -7.05 -0.27 15.19
C PRO A 201 -7.24 -0.51 16.70
N TYR A 202 -7.75 -1.68 17.09
CA TYR A 202 -7.90 -2.09 18.48
C TYR A 202 -6.59 -2.59 19.11
N ASP A 203 -5.62 -2.98 18.27
CA ASP A 203 -4.32 -3.53 18.68
C ASP A 203 -3.14 -2.67 18.22
N THR A 204 -3.38 -1.81 17.23
CA THR A 204 -2.37 -0.94 16.62
C THR A 204 -2.04 0.24 17.55
N PRO A 205 -0.74 0.52 17.80
CA PRO A 205 -0.32 1.70 18.54
C PRO A 205 -0.87 2.99 17.95
N SER A 206 -1.34 3.90 18.82
CA SER A 206 -1.87 5.20 18.41
C SER A 206 -0.84 6.09 17.73
N MET A 207 0.46 5.79 17.79
CA MET A 207 1.49 6.42 16.96
C MET A 207 1.10 6.48 15.48
N TYR A 208 0.41 5.47 14.96
CA TYR A 208 -0.04 5.42 13.57
C TYR A 208 -1.12 6.44 13.20
N HIS A 209 -1.67 7.21 14.15
CA HIS A 209 -2.51 8.38 13.82
C HIS A 209 -1.77 9.42 12.96
N LEU A 210 -0.43 9.38 12.91
CA LEU A 210 0.36 10.17 11.97
C LEU A 210 -0.13 10.00 10.52
N MET A 211 -0.68 8.83 10.17
CA MET A 211 -1.19 8.58 8.83
C MET A 211 -2.43 9.43 8.51
N THR A 212 -3.15 9.95 9.51
CA THR A 212 -4.27 10.87 9.29
C THR A 212 -3.82 12.25 8.81
N HIS A 213 -2.57 12.64 9.11
CA HIS A 213 -1.97 13.82 8.49
C HIS A 213 -1.80 13.62 6.98
N VAL A 214 -1.49 12.39 6.56
CA VAL A 214 -1.23 12.08 5.14
C VAL A 214 -2.50 12.21 4.31
N ASP A 215 -3.64 11.63 4.72
CA ASP A 215 -4.88 11.72 3.93
C ASP A 215 -5.61 13.07 4.09
N MET A 216 -5.65 13.66 5.30
CA MET A 216 -6.44 14.87 5.55
C MET A 216 -5.67 16.19 5.35
N ASN A 217 -4.38 16.27 5.73
CA ASN A 217 -3.61 17.50 5.56
C ASN A 217 -2.93 17.54 4.19
N GLN A 218 -2.22 16.47 3.80
CA GLN A 218 -1.51 16.44 2.52
C GLN A 218 -2.47 16.16 1.36
N GLY A 219 -3.42 15.25 1.57
CA GLY A 219 -4.48 14.94 0.61
C GLY A 219 -4.27 13.62 -0.12
N VAL A 220 -5.30 13.25 -0.87
CA VAL A 220 -5.34 12.02 -1.69
C VAL A 220 -5.24 12.41 -3.15
N PHE A 221 -4.34 11.74 -3.88
CA PHE A 221 -4.11 12.01 -5.28
C PHE A 221 -4.29 10.75 -6.13
N TYR A 222 -4.52 10.98 -7.41
CA TYR A 222 -4.58 9.98 -8.46
C TYR A 222 -3.67 10.37 -9.62
N PRO A 223 -2.69 9.55 -9.99
CA PRO A 223 -1.96 9.73 -11.24
C PRO A 223 -2.84 9.29 -12.43
N GLN A 224 -3.06 10.20 -13.37
CA GLN A 224 -3.79 9.90 -14.62
C GLN A 224 -3.11 8.74 -15.36
N GLY A 225 -3.89 7.73 -15.75
CA GLY A 225 -3.43 6.45 -16.29
C GLY A 225 -3.22 5.34 -15.23
N GLY A 226 -3.47 5.64 -13.95
CA GLY A 226 -3.34 4.70 -12.82
C GLY A 226 -1.97 4.70 -12.16
N LEU A 227 -1.86 3.99 -11.03
CA LEU A 227 -0.65 3.94 -10.20
C LEU A 227 0.54 3.32 -10.93
N HIS A 228 0.29 2.48 -11.94
CA HIS A 228 1.37 1.93 -12.78
C HIS A 228 2.19 3.03 -13.50
N THR A 229 1.63 4.21 -13.76
CA THR A 229 2.39 5.32 -14.37
C THR A 229 3.55 5.81 -13.51
N VAL A 230 3.46 5.66 -12.19
CA VAL A 230 4.56 5.93 -11.26
C VAL A 230 5.71 4.94 -11.49
N ILE A 231 5.39 3.66 -11.73
CA ILE A 231 6.37 2.63 -12.06
C ILE A 231 7.06 2.94 -13.38
N GLU A 232 6.29 3.33 -14.39
CA GLU A 232 6.79 3.71 -15.71
C GLU A 232 7.75 4.90 -15.62
N ALA A 233 7.39 5.94 -14.87
CA ALA A 233 8.24 7.12 -14.64
C ALA A 233 9.57 6.74 -13.97
N ILE A 234 9.54 5.93 -12.90
CA ILE A 234 10.75 5.48 -12.21
C ILE A 234 11.61 4.61 -13.14
N ALA A 235 11.00 3.70 -13.90
CA ALA A 235 11.73 2.82 -14.81
C ALA A 235 12.35 3.57 -15.99
N LYS A 236 11.66 4.59 -16.52
CA LYS A 236 12.21 5.52 -17.52
C LYS A 236 13.46 6.21 -16.97
N LEU A 237 13.38 6.81 -15.79
CA LEU A 237 14.53 7.46 -15.15
C LEU A 237 15.69 6.49 -14.89
N ALA A 238 15.39 5.25 -14.50
CA ALA A 238 16.39 4.19 -14.32
C ALA A 238 17.12 3.90 -15.64
N LYS A 239 16.38 3.71 -16.75
CA LYS A 239 16.96 3.46 -18.07
C LYS A 239 17.78 4.64 -18.59
N GLU A 240 17.31 5.88 -18.37
CA GLU A 240 18.06 7.10 -18.72
C GLU A 240 19.41 7.20 -18.00
N HIS A 241 19.51 6.63 -16.79
CA HIS A 241 20.76 6.53 -16.05
C HIS A 241 21.57 5.25 -16.36
N GLY A 242 21.15 4.46 -17.36
CA GLY A 242 21.90 3.32 -17.89
C GLY A 242 21.60 1.97 -17.24
N VAL A 243 20.57 1.86 -16.39
CA VAL A 243 20.13 0.57 -15.84
C VAL A 243 19.66 -0.34 -16.98
N GLN A 244 20.17 -1.56 -17.01
CA GLN A 244 19.66 -2.62 -17.89
C GLN A 244 18.55 -3.38 -17.15
N ILE A 245 17.33 -3.34 -17.67
CA ILE A 245 16.16 -4.01 -17.06
C ILE A 245 15.83 -5.25 -17.88
N HIS A 246 15.97 -6.42 -17.26
CA HIS A 246 15.72 -7.73 -17.84
C HIS A 246 14.43 -8.30 -17.25
N THR A 247 13.37 -8.40 -18.04
CA THR A 247 12.11 -9.06 -17.65
C THR A 247 12.11 -10.53 -18.07
N SER A 248 11.13 -11.30 -17.59
CA SER A 248 11.04 -12.76 -17.80
C SER A 248 12.33 -13.49 -17.42
N SER A 249 13.04 -12.95 -16.43
CA SER A 249 14.40 -13.34 -16.06
C SER A 249 14.45 -13.69 -14.57
N PRO A 250 13.80 -14.80 -14.14
CA PRO A 250 13.79 -15.19 -12.75
C PRO A 250 15.21 -15.52 -12.26
N VAL A 251 15.65 -14.84 -11.21
CA VAL A 251 16.86 -15.21 -10.48
C VAL A 251 16.60 -16.49 -9.72
N THR A 252 17.45 -17.49 -9.91
CA THR A 252 17.33 -18.82 -9.28
C THR A 252 18.21 -18.96 -8.05
N LYS A 253 19.32 -18.21 -7.98
CA LYS A 253 20.28 -18.29 -6.88
C LYS A 253 21.05 -16.98 -6.69
N ILE A 254 21.38 -16.63 -5.45
CA ILE A 254 22.38 -15.62 -5.13
C ILE A 254 23.72 -16.33 -4.89
N LEU A 255 24.74 -15.92 -5.64
CA LEU A 255 26.07 -16.53 -5.63
C LEU A 255 26.89 -15.97 -4.47
N HIS A 256 27.67 -16.82 -3.81
CA HIS A 256 28.50 -16.44 -2.67
C HIS A 256 29.93 -16.99 -2.80
N GLU A 257 30.91 -16.16 -2.47
CA GLU A 257 32.31 -16.55 -2.29
C GLU A 257 32.81 -16.02 -0.94
N ASN A 258 33.44 -16.88 -0.13
CA ASN A 258 33.90 -16.53 1.22
C ASN A 258 32.81 -15.83 2.07
N ASP A 259 31.59 -16.35 1.99
CA ASP A 259 30.38 -15.84 2.65
C ASP A 259 29.99 -14.38 2.31
N LYS A 260 30.48 -13.88 1.17
CA LYS A 260 30.06 -12.61 0.57
C LYS A 260 29.28 -12.87 -0.72
N ALA A 261 28.17 -12.18 -0.92
CA ALA A 261 27.44 -12.22 -2.19
C ALA A 261 28.30 -11.63 -3.33
N VAL A 262 28.37 -12.34 -4.47
CA VAL A 262 29.20 -11.96 -5.63
C VAL A 262 28.42 -11.92 -6.95
N GLY A 263 27.11 -12.13 -6.92
CA GLY A 263 26.28 -12.13 -8.12
C GLY A 263 25.02 -12.96 -7.98
N VAL A 264 24.39 -13.23 -9.10
CA VAL A 264 23.17 -14.05 -9.19
C VAL A 264 23.26 -15.05 -10.34
N GLU A 265 22.47 -16.11 -10.27
CA GLU A 265 22.23 -17.02 -11.39
C GLU A 265 20.86 -16.73 -12.02
N VAL A 266 20.83 -16.60 -13.35
CA VAL A 266 19.62 -16.44 -14.16
C VAL A 266 19.71 -17.40 -15.34
N ALA A 267 18.71 -18.27 -15.52
CA ALA A 267 18.69 -19.27 -16.59
C ALA A 267 19.97 -20.14 -16.68
N GLY A 268 20.59 -20.44 -15.53
CA GLY A 268 21.85 -21.21 -15.45
C GLY A 268 23.11 -20.41 -15.83
N ILE A 269 22.99 -19.10 -16.07
CA ILE A 269 24.09 -18.19 -16.37
C ILE A 269 24.39 -17.33 -15.14
N ASN A 270 25.67 -17.24 -14.79
CA ASN A 270 26.12 -16.43 -13.66
C ASN A 270 26.34 -14.97 -14.08
N HIS A 271 25.68 -14.06 -13.37
CA HIS A 271 25.84 -12.61 -13.50
C HIS A 271 26.59 -12.09 -12.26
N ILE A 272 27.89 -11.85 -12.43
CA ILE A 272 28.79 -11.42 -11.35
C ILE A 272 28.67 -9.92 -11.10
N ALA A 273 28.57 -9.53 -9.82
CA ALA A 273 28.50 -8.13 -9.42
C ALA A 273 29.16 -7.87 -8.04
N ASP A 274 29.61 -6.64 -7.83
CA ASP A 274 30.19 -6.22 -6.55
C ASP A 274 29.15 -6.13 -5.42
N VAL A 275 27.90 -5.83 -5.79
CA VAL A 275 26.76 -5.65 -4.88
C VAL A 275 25.54 -6.38 -5.44
N VAL A 276 24.82 -7.09 -4.58
CA VAL A 276 23.51 -7.68 -4.89
C VAL A 276 22.48 -7.06 -3.95
N VAL A 277 21.40 -6.51 -4.51
CA VAL A 277 20.25 -6.02 -3.74
C VAL A 277 19.02 -6.83 -4.12
N ALA A 278 18.48 -7.61 -3.19
CA ALA A 278 17.23 -8.32 -3.41
C ALA A 278 16.05 -7.50 -2.89
N SER A 279 15.17 -7.07 -3.79
CA SER A 279 13.93 -6.35 -3.49
C SER A 279 12.67 -7.22 -3.63
N ALA A 280 12.85 -8.51 -3.92
CA ALA A 280 11.80 -9.53 -3.91
C ALA A 280 11.34 -9.83 -2.47
N ASP A 281 10.27 -10.63 -2.35
CA ASP A 281 9.76 -11.07 -1.04
C ASP A 281 10.86 -11.71 -0.18
N LEU A 282 11.01 -11.24 1.07
CA LEU A 282 12.10 -11.64 1.94
C LEU A 282 12.06 -13.15 2.26
N HIS A 283 10.87 -13.74 2.44
CA HIS A 283 10.76 -15.17 2.69
C HIS A 283 11.21 -15.98 1.47
N HIS A 284 10.86 -15.53 0.26
CA HIS A 284 11.36 -16.12 -0.98
C HIS A 284 12.89 -16.00 -1.11
N VAL A 285 13.45 -14.79 -0.93
CA VAL A 285 14.90 -14.56 -1.02
C VAL A 285 15.64 -15.48 -0.05
N GLU A 286 15.23 -15.49 1.21
CA GLU A 286 15.85 -16.27 2.28
C GLU A 286 15.76 -17.78 2.01
N THR A 287 14.62 -18.29 1.58
CA THR A 287 14.40 -19.75 1.55
C THR A 287 14.60 -20.39 0.18
N LYS A 288 14.63 -19.60 -0.90
CA LYS A 288 14.74 -20.10 -2.28
C LYS A 288 16.01 -19.65 -2.98
N LEU A 289 16.49 -18.43 -2.72
CA LEU A 289 17.65 -17.88 -3.43
C LEU A 289 18.97 -18.02 -2.66
N LEU A 290 18.91 -18.29 -1.35
CA LEU A 290 20.08 -18.47 -0.48
C LEU A 290 20.26 -19.93 -0.05
N ASP A 291 21.52 -20.38 -0.06
CA ASP A 291 21.90 -21.63 0.58
C ASP A 291 21.69 -21.51 2.10
N ARG A 292 21.38 -22.63 2.77
CA ARG A 292 20.98 -22.65 4.18
C ARG A 292 21.93 -21.89 5.13
N LYS A 293 23.23 -21.94 4.87
CA LYS A 293 24.26 -21.28 5.70
C LYS A 293 24.26 -19.75 5.60
N HIS A 294 23.67 -19.18 4.55
CA HIS A 294 23.59 -17.74 4.30
C HIS A 294 22.23 -17.14 4.69
N GLN A 295 21.29 -17.96 5.17
CA GLN A 295 19.97 -17.51 5.58
C GLN A 295 20.04 -16.81 6.94
N THR A 296 19.56 -15.57 7.00
CA THR A 296 19.33 -14.88 8.28
C THR A 296 18.02 -15.35 8.89
N TYR A 297 17.01 -15.58 8.05
CA TYR A 297 15.67 -16.00 8.45
C TYR A 297 15.31 -17.36 7.82
N PRO A 298 15.75 -18.47 8.42
CA PRO A 298 15.42 -19.80 7.95
C PRO A 298 13.92 -20.12 8.05
N SER A 299 13.42 -21.12 7.32
CA SER A 299 12.00 -21.54 7.36
C SER A 299 11.41 -21.69 8.77
N SER A 300 12.18 -22.26 9.72
CA SER A 300 11.78 -22.41 11.13
C SER A 300 11.47 -21.10 11.87
N TRP A 301 11.98 -19.97 11.38
CA TRP A 301 11.64 -18.64 11.87
C TRP A 301 10.27 -18.20 11.34
N TRP A 302 10.03 -18.41 10.04
CA TRP A 302 8.79 -18.05 9.35
C TRP A 302 7.58 -18.86 9.83
N ASP A 303 7.76 -20.13 10.19
CA ASP A 303 6.68 -20.99 10.74
C ASP A 303 6.03 -20.40 12.02
N LYS A 304 6.77 -19.54 12.71
CA LYS A 304 6.34 -18.86 13.95
C LYS A 304 5.76 -17.47 13.70
N LYS A 305 5.79 -16.97 12.47
CA LYS A 305 5.26 -15.64 12.11
C LYS A 305 3.83 -15.74 11.62
N VAL A 306 3.15 -14.60 11.72
CA VAL A 306 1.83 -14.38 11.14
C VAL A 306 2.05 -13.40 9.99
N PRO A 307 1.76 -13.77 8.74
CA PRO A 307 1.80 -12.83 7.64
C PRO A 307 0.75 -11.73 7.85
N GLY A 308 0.93 -10.59 7.17
CA GLY A 308 -0.14 -9.60 7.07
C GLY A 308 -1.41 -10.19 6.43
N PRO A 309 -2.54 -9.49 6.51
CA PRO A 309 -3.77 -9.95 5.86
C PRO A 309 -3.58 -10.07 4.34
N SER A 310 -4.45 -10.85 3.71
CA SER A 310 -4.58 -10.90 2.26
C SER A 310 -5.84 -10.16 1.82
N ALA A 311 -6.12 -10.16 0.53
CA ALA A 311 -7.34 -9.59 -0.03
C ALA A 311 -7.92 -10.48 -1.13
N MET A 312 -9.25 -10.60 -1.16
CA MET A 312 -9.97 -10.94 -2.39
C MET A 312 -10.14 -9.66 -3.19
N LEU A 313 -9.65 -9.68 -4.43
CA LEU A 313 -9.68 -8.55 -5.34
C LEU A 313 -10.60 -8.88 -6.52
N LEU A 314 -11.57 -8.02 -6.78
CA LEU A 314 -12.47 -8.12 -7.92
C LEU A 314 -12.18 -6.96 -8.88
N TYR A 315 -12.06 -7.28 -10.15
CA TYR A 315 -11.85 -6.33 -11.23
C TYR A 315 -13.04 -6.41 -12.18
N LEU A 316 -13.94 -5.44 -12.10
CA LEU A 316 -15.26 -5.52 -12.72
C LEU A 316 -15.39 -4.42 -13.78
N GLY A 317 -15.64 -4.83 -15.03
CA GLY A 317 -16.14 -3.92 -16.06
C GLY A 317 -17.66 -3.83 -15.95
N VAL A 318 -18.17 -2.65 -15.61
CA VAL A 318 -19.61 -2.42 -15.39
C VAL A 318 -20.17 -1.59 -16.52
N LYS A 319 -21.30 -2.00 -17.09
CA LYS A 319 -22.03 -1.18 -18.07
C LYS A 319 -22.87 -0.11 -17.36
N GLY A 320 -22.75 1.14 -17.80
CA GLY A 320 -23.47 2.28 -17.23
C GLY A 320 -22.66 3.02 -16.18
N LYS A 321 -23.29 4.04 -15.58
CA LYS A 321 -22.70 4.85 -14.50
C LYS A 321 -23.24 4.41 -13.15
N ILE A 322 -22.39 4.46 -12.13
CA ILE A 322 -22.76 4.11 -10.76
C ILE A 322 -22.70 5.37 -9.90
N ASP A 323 -23.81 6.10 -9.80
CA ASP A 323 -23.85 7.42 -9.15
C ASP A 323 -23.64 7.38 -7.62
N GLN A 324 -23.78 6.20 -7.01
CA GLN A 324 -23.64 5.97 -5.58
C GLN A 324 -22.17 5.83 -5.14
N LEU A 325 -21.22 5.74 -6.08
CA LEU A 325 -19.80 5.55 -5.83
C LEU A 325 -19.00 6.77 -6.28
N ASP A 326 -17.99 7.12 -5.50
CA ASP A 326 -16.91 8.03 -5.90
C ASP A 326 -15.65 7.24 -6.29
N HIS A 327 -14.60 7.94 -6.71
CA HIS A 327 -13.30 7.34 -7.02
C HIS A 327 -12.84 6.36 -5.93
N HIS A 328 -12.98 6.74 -4.66
CA HIS A 328 -12.73 5.87 -3.52
C HIS A 328 -13.96 5.80 -2.63
N THR A 329 -14.49 4.60 -2.41
CA THR A 329 -15.64 4.36 -1.54
C THR A 329 -15.31 3.27 -0.52
N LEU A 330 -15.60 3.55 0.76
CA LEU A 330 -15.39 2.65 1.89
C LEU A 330 -16.72 2.25 2.49
N LEU A 331 -17.01 0.95 2.49
CA LEU A 331 -18.22 0.39 3.07
C LEU A 331 -17.85 -0.26 4.40
N TYR A 332 -18.36 0.29 5.50
CA TYR A 332 -18.08 -0.25 6.83
C TYR A 332 -19.20 -1.14 7.32
N THR A 333 -18.82 -2.31 7.83
CA THR A 333 -19.76 -3.17 8.56
C THR A 333 -20.18 -2.54 9.89
N LYS A 334 -21.34 -2.98 10.39
CA LYS A 334 -21.85 -2.58 11.70
C LYS A 334 -20.94 -3.07 12.83
N ASP A 335 -20.54 -4.34 12.80
CA ASP A 335 -19.62 -4.95 13.77
C ASP A 335 -18.18 -4.99 13.22
N TRP A 336 -17.52 -3.83 13.29
CA TRP A 336 -16.18 -3.64 12.77
C TRP A 336 -15.14 -4.47 13.54
N SER A 337 -15.28 -4.58 14.87
CA SER A 337 -14.37 -5.36 15.72
C SER A 337 -14.40 -6.85 15.41
N LYS A 338 -15.59 -7.41 15.18
CA LYS A 338 -15.73 -8.81 14.76
C LYS A 338 -15.06 -9.04 13.40
N ASN A 339 -15.27 -8.16 12.43
CA ASN A 339 -14.67 -8.28 11.11
C ASN A 339 -13.13 -8.31 11.18
N PHE A 340 -12.50 -7.44 12.00
CA PHE A 340 -11.05 -7.50 12.22
C PHE A 340 -10.59 -8.84 12.81
N LYS A 341 -11.30 -9.39 13.80
CA LYS A 341 -10.90 -10.68 14.41
C LYS A 341 -10.94 -11.84 13.41
N GLU A 342 -11.84 -11.79 12.43
CA GLU A 342 -11.97 -12.83 11.40
C GLU A 342 -10.86 -12.72 10.34
N VAL A 343 -10.42 -11.51 10.00
CA VAL A 343 -9.38 -11.24 8.98
C VAL A 343 -7.96 -11.36 9.55
N PHE A 344 -7.74 -10.87 10.77
CA PHE A 344 -6.41 -10.76 11.39
C PHE A 344 -6.12 -11.95 12.30
N LYS A 345 -6.06 -13.15 11.72
CA LYS A 345 -5.70 -14.39 12.43
C LYS A 345 -4.63 -15.19 11.67
N LYS A 346 -3.98 -16.11 12.38
CA LYS A 346 -3.02 -17.03 11.78
C LYS A 346 -3.76 -18.01 10.86
N ALA A 347 -3.20 -18.27 9.68
CA ALA A 347 -3.64 -19.33 8.79
C ALA A 347 -3.67 -20.67 9.53
N ASP A 348 -4.77 -21.40 9.37
CA ASP A 348 -5.11 -22.62 10.11
C ASP A 348 -5.51 -23.77 9.17
N GLY A 349 -5.49 -23.53 7.85
CA GLY A 349 -5.93 -24.48 6.82
C GLY A 349 -7.43 -24.70 6.81
N LYS A 350 -8.20 -23.86 7.53
CA LYS A 350 -9.66 -23.92 7.67
C LYS A 350 -10.30 -22.53 7.58
N SER A 351 -9.54 -21.55 7.09
CA SER A 351 -10.01 -20.18 6.97
C SER A 351 -11.01 -20.05 5.82
N ALA A 352 -11.97 -19.14 6.00
CA ALA A 352 -13.03 -18.85 5.03
C ALA A 352 -13.20 -17.33 4.93
N ILE A 353 -13.80 -16.88 3.83
CA ILE A 353 -14.07 -15.46 3.59
C ILE A 353 -15.16 -14.98 4.59
N PRO A 354 -14.97 -13.84 5.28
CA PRO A 354 -15.93 -13.34 6.26
C PRO A 354 -17.32 -13.08 5.66
N SER A 355 -18.37 -13.58 6.32
CA SER A 355 -19.78 -13.37 5.91
C SER A 355 -20.24 -11.90 5.99
N SER A 356 -19.54 -11.04 6.74
CA SER A 356 -19.68 -9.59 6.62
C SER A 356 -18.29 -8.98 6.68
N ALA A 357 -17.94 -8.23 5.64
CA ALA A 357 -16.65 -7.58 5.54
C ALA A 357 -16.81 -6.11 5.23
N SER A 358 -15.97 -5.28 5.84
CA SER A 358 -15.81 -3.92 5.32
C SER A 358 -15.13 -4.03 3.96
N LEU A 359 -15.62 -3.27 2.99
CA LEU A 359 -15.19 -3.35 1.59
C LEU A 359 -14.60 -2.01 1.18
N TYR A 360 -13.57 -2.05 0.37
CA TYR A 360 -13.06 -0.88 -0.32
C TYR A 360 -13.35 -1.02 -1.82
N ILE A 361 -13.88 0.04 -2.42
CA ILE A 361 -14.15 0.12 -3.85
C ILE A 361 -13.38 1.29 -4.42
N CYS A 362 -12.59 1.03 -5.46
CA CYS A 362 -12.00 2.05 -6.31
C CYS A 362 -12.73 2.08 -7.65
N ASN A 363 -13.15 3.27 -8.09
CA ASN A 363 -13.79 3.51 -9.38
C ASN A 363 -13.05 4.63 -10.14
N PRO A 364 -11.84 4.35 -10.65
CA PRO A 364 -11.01 5.39 -11.26
C PRO A 364 -11.63 6.01 -12.52
N SER A 365 -12.53 5.31 -13.22
CA SER A 365 -13.28 5.89 -14.36
C SER A 365 -14.10 7.14 -14.03
N LYS A 366 -14.40 7.42 -12.75
CA LYS A 366 -14.99 8.69 -12.31
C LYS A 366 -14.07 9.89 -12.50
N THR A 367 -12.76 9.64 -12.55
CA THR A 367 -11.72 10.67 -12.58
C THR A 367 -10.91 10.63 -13.88
N ASP A 368 -10.78 9.44 -14.48
CA ASP A 368 -10.00 9.21 -15.68
C ASP A 368 -10.81 8.39 -16.68
N SER A 369 -11.25 9.02 -17.77
CA SER A 369 -12.04 8.32 -18.79
C SER A 369 -11.22 7.35 -19.64
N SER A 370 -9.89 7.30 -19.49
CA SER A 370 -9.02 6.42 -20.29
C SER A 370 -8.96 4.97 -19.77
N VAL A 371 -9.40 4.71 -18.54
CA VAL A 371 -9.28 3.39 -17.90
C VAL A 371 -10.47 2.46 -18.12
N ALA A 372 -11.52 2.94 -18.79
CA ALA A 372 -12.70 2.16 -19.16
C ALA A 372 -13.25 2.58 -20.54
N PRO A 373 -13.91 1.68 -21.28
CA PRO A 373 -14.62 2.04 -22.51
C PRO A 373 -15.75 3.06 -22.27
N GLU A 374 -16.10 3.82 -23.30
CA GLU A 374 -17.22 4.78 -23.22
C GLU A 374 -18.53 4.08 -22.82
N GLY A 375 -19.21 4.63 -21.81
CA GLY A 375 -20.45 4.06 -21.28
C GLY A 375 -20.25 2.92 -20.26
N TYR A 376 -19.01 2.67 -19.84
CA TYR A 376 -18.66 1.69 -18.81
C TYR A 376 -17.85 2.33 -17.68
N GLU A 377 -17.84 1.67 -16.52
CA GLU A 377 -16.98 1.98 -15.38
C GLU A 377 -16.09 0.77 -15.04
N ASN A 378 -14.89 1.02 -14.51
CA ASN A 378 -13.95 -0.03 -14.09
C ASN A 378 -13.83 -0.06 -12.57
N LEU A 379 -14.40 -1.08 -11.93
CA LEU A 379 -14.33 -1.22 -10.48
C LEU A 379 -13.19 -2.13 -10.06
N PHE A 380 -12.50 -1.70 -9.02
CA PHE A 380 -11.66 -2.53 -8.18
C PHE A 380 -12.34 -2.67 -6.82
N VAL A 381 -12.66 -3.89 -6.40
CA VAL A 381 -13.26 -4.16 -5.09
C VAL A 381 -12.28 -4.99 -4.26
N LEU A 382 -11.98 -4.53 -3.06
CA LEU A 382 -11.09 -5.16 -2.11
C LEU A 382 -11.88 -5.63 -0.88
N VAL A 383 -11.81 -6.93 -0.63
CA VAL A 383 -12.33 -7.57 0.57
C VAL A 383 -11.15 -8.10 1.39
N PRO A 384 -10.90 -7.57 2.60
CA PRO A 384 -9.84 -8.10 3.45
C PRO A 384 -10.15 -9.54 3.87
N ILE A 385 -9.17 -10.43 3.74
CA ILE A 385 -9.28 -11.85 4.11
C ILE A 385 -8.02 -12.31 4.85
N VAL A 386 -8.10 -13.48 5.47
CA VAL A 386 -6.93 -14.14 6.06
C VAL A 386 -5.94 -14.53 4.95
N ALA A 387 -4.64 -14.39 5.19
CA ALA A 387 -3.61 -14.90 4.30
C ALA A 387 -3.45 -16.43 4.43
N ASP A 388 -4.47 -17.18 4.03
CA ASP A 388 -4.50 -18.64 4.01
C ASP A 388 -4.78 -19.13 2.59
N THR A 389 -3.85 -19.92 2.02
CA THR A 389 -3.93 -20.38 0.63
C THR A 389 -5.06 -21.38 0.40
N VAL A 390 -5.65 -21.97 1.46
CA VAL A 390 -6.79 -22.88 1.34
C VAL A 390 -8.06 -22.19 0.82
N ILE A 391 -8.13 -20.85 0.90
CA ILE A 391 -9.27 -20.06 0.46
C ILE A 391 -9.49 -20.17 -1.07
N GLY A 392 -8.44 -20.50 -1.82
CA GLY A 392 -8.51 -20.63 -3.27
C GLY A 392 -8.28 -19.30 -4.01
N SER A 393 -8.74 -19.26 -5.25
CA SER A 393 -8.49 -18.17 -6.20
C SER A 393 -9.68 -17.91 -7.10
N GLY A 394 -9.84 -16.65 -7.51
CA GLY A 394 -10.78 -16.27 -8.56
C GLY A 394 -10.22 -16.50 -9.96
N GLY A 395 -11.09 -16.39 -10.96
CA GLY A 395 -10.76 -16.49 -12.37
C GLY A 395 -11.55 -15.49 -13.22
N ILE A 396 -11.14 -15.34 -14.47
CA ILE A 396 -11.83 -14.46 -15.41
C ILE A 396 -13.23 -15.02 -15.68
N ASN A 397 -14.26 -14.18 -15.50
CA ASN A 397 -15.66 -14.53 -15.76
C ASN A 397 -16.14 -15.80 -15.02
N GLY A 398 -15.77 -15.94 -13.74
CA GLY A 398 -16.22 -17.05 -12.89
C GLY A 398 -15.47 -18.37 -13.11
N ALA A 399 -14.31 -18.33 -13.77
CA ALA A 399 -13.51 -19.51 -14.07
C ALA A 399 -12.62 -19.98 -12.89
N GLY A 400 -12.70 -19.32 -11.73
CA GLY A 400 -11.93 -19.68 -10.53
C GLY A 400 -12.56 -20.81 -9.71
N ASP A 401 -12.12 -20.92 -8.46
CA ASP A 401 -12.63 -21.90 -7.52
C ASP A 401 -14.08 -21.57 -7.14
N ALA A 402 -14.99 -22.54 -7.26
CA ALA A 402 -16.44 -22.32 -7.13
C ALA A 402 -16.86 -21.63 -5.81
N ASP A 403 -16.23 -21.99 -4.69
CA ASP A 403 -16.51 -21.37 -3.40
C ASP A 403 -15.98 -19.93 -3.33
N PHE A 404 -14.84 -19.64 -3.96
CA PHE A 404 -14.28 -18.29 -4.04
C PHE A 404 -15.17 -17.39 -4.90
N GLU A 405 -15.61 -17.88 -6.06
CA GLU A 405 -16.48 -17.13 -6.99
C GLU A 405 -17.84 -16.82 -6.37
N LYS A 406 -18.41 -17.77 -5.60
CA LYS A 406 -19.65 -17.52 -4.86
C LYS A 406 -19.50 -16.40 -3.83
N GLU A 407 -18.35 -16.33 -3.15
CA GLU A 407 -18.05 -15.27 -2.20
C GLU A 407 -17.75 -13.93 -2.91
N ALA A 408 -17.15 -13.97 -4.09
CA ALA A 408 -16.98 -12.82 -4.97
C ALA A 408 -18.33 -12.22 -5.37
N ASP A 409 -19.28 -13.04 -5.85
CA ASP A 409 -20.64 -12.60 -6.19
C ASP A 409 -21.32 -11.95 -4.99
N ARG A 410 -21.24 -12.59 -3.82
CA ARG A 410 -21.81 -12.07 -2.57
C ARG A 410 -21.18 -10.74 -2.15
N ALA A 411 -19.90 -10.51 -2.42
CA ALA A 411 -19.24 -9.24 -2.15
C ALA A 411 -19.70 -8.12 -3.09
N THR A 412 -20.30 -8.46 -4.24
CA THR A 412 -20.93 -7.49 -5.14
C THR A 412 -22.38 -7.16 -4.80
N ASP A 413 -23.06 -7.96 -3.96
CA ASP A 413 -24.45 -7.68 -3.52
C ASP A 413 -24.66 -6.28 -2.94
N PRO A 414 -23.76 -5.70 -2.11
CA PRO A 414 -23.91 -4.33 -1.62
C PRO A 414 -23.79 -3.27 -2.73
N ILE A 415 -23.16 -3.62 -3.84
CA ILE A 415 -22.98 -2.78 -5.03
C ILE A 415 -24.19 -2.95 -5.97
N ALA A 416 -24.85 -4.11 -5.95
CA ALA A 416 -25.97 -4.43 -6.84
C ALA A 416 -27.13 -3.42 -6.86
N PRO A 417 -27.56 -2.81 -5.73
CA PRO A 417 -28.56 -1.73 -5.72
C PRO A 417 -28.11 -0.45 -6.43
N CYS A 418 -26.85 -0.36 -6.85
CA CYS A 418 -26.27 0.75 -7.58
C CYS A 418 -26.26 0.52 -9.12
N PHE A 419 -26.61 -0.68 -9.60
CA PHE A 419 -26.69 -1.04 -11.03
C PHE A 419 -28.12 -0.98 -11.59
#